data_AF-A0A956RT83-F1
#
_entry.id   AF-A0A956RT83-F1
#
_cell.length_a   1.000
_cell.length_b   1.000
_cell.length_c   1.000
_cell.angle_alpha   90.00
_cell.angle_beta   90.00
_cell.angle_gamma   90.00
#
_symmetry.space_group_name_H-M   'P 1'
#
loop_
_entity.id
_entity.type
_entity.pdbx_description
1 polymer ?
#
loop_
_entity_poly.entity_id
_entity_poly.type
_entity_poly.pdbx_seq_one_letter_code
_entity_poly.pdbx_strand_id
1 'polypeptide(L)'
;MDQTVRIPGSFRRRFSTLAAHSLTTGAVLATGFVRANEFFVTVGLLLSAGLVASPATAQISDNVTLRGTLNQYPNTWYSGIWGYSAPNGVELAIVGQRGGTSFVNVTDPANPVEVLYLSGDTTTWREIKTYDHYAYQVCDDCDDGLNIVDLSDPLHPVPLPPITTWFGSSHTIWIDQEQRLLFCNGTNTHQGCQIFDLSVSPTNPPRIYT
;
A
#
# COMPACT_ATOMS: atom_id res chain seq x y z
N MET A 1 -21.33 19.06 25.14
CA MET A 1 -19.89 19.22 25.35
C MET A 1 -19.26 19.39 23.98
N ASP A 2 -18.80 20.61 23.74
CA ASP A 2 -18.26 21.14 22.49
C ASP A 2 -16.83 20.62 22.28
N GLN A 3 -16.55 20.07 21.09
CA GLN A 3 -15.23 19.57 20.67
C GLN A 3 -14.79 20.41 19.45
N THR A 4 -14.39 21.65 19.72
CA THR A 4 -13.81 22.54 18.72
C THR A 4 -12.30 22.32 18.62
N VAL A 5 -11.86 21.71 17.50
CA VAL A 5 -10.45 21.60 17.11
C VAL A 5 -9.95 22.94 16.58
N ARG A 6 -8.92 23.51 17.20
CA ARG A 6 -8.29 24.79 16.78
C ARG A 6 -7.10 24.54 15.86
N ILE A 7 -7.12 25.15 14.67
CA ILE A 7 -6.00 25.23 13.73
C ILE A 7 -5.27 26.57 13.93
N PRO A 8 -3.93 26.62 14.06
CA PRO A 8 -3.21 27.89 14.14
C PRO A 8 -2.99 28.53 12.75
N GLY A 9 -3.60 29.70 12.56
CA GLY A 9 -2.92 30.96 12.19
C GLY A 9 -2.24 31.10 10.82
N SER A 10 -2.97 31.68 9.88
CA SER A 10 -2.48 32.27 8.63
C SER A 10 -1.47 33.41 8.82
N PHE A 11 -0.37 33.42 8.05
CA PHE A 11 0.48 34.61 7.84
C PHE A 11 0.09 35.30 6.52
N ARG A 12 -0.57 36.46 6.61
CA ARG A 12 -0.72 37.41 5.49
C ARG A 12 0.12 38.65 5.79
N ARG A 13 0.89 39.13 4.82
CA ARG A 13 1.19 40.57 4.68
C ARG A 13 0.94 41.02 3.24
N ARG A 14 0.29 42.17 3.14
CA ARG A 14 -0.17 42.90 1.95
C ARG A 14 0.87 43.94 1.50
N PHE A 15 0.55 44.54 0.34
CA PHE A 15 0.94 45.86 -0.19
C PHE A 15 2.20 45.84 -1.07
N SER A 16 2.30 46.56 -2.19
CA SER A 16 1.57 47.74 -2.67
C SER A 16 1.71 47.89 -4.20
N THR A 17 0.67 48.44 -4.82
CA THR A 17 0.67 49.10 -6.14
C THR A 17 1.59 50.33 -6.12
N LEU A 18 2.38 50.54 -7.18
CA LEU A 18 3.01 51.83 -7.46
C LEU A 18 2.85 52.18 -8.95
N ALA A 19 2.42 53.42 -9.19
CA ALA A 19 2.09 54.02 -10.47
C ALA A 19 3.33 54.56 -11.21
N ALA A 20 3.23 54.68 -12.55
CA ALA A 20 4.02 55.60 -13.37
C ALA A 20 3.03 56.27 -14.34
N HIS A 21 2.68 57.55 -14.13
CA HIS A 21 3.30 58.80 -14.61
C HIS A 21 3.28 59.00 -16.14
N SER A 22 2.82 60.19 -16.54
CA SER A 22 2.26 60.56 -17.84
C SER A 22 3.19 61.42 -18.72
N LEU A 23 2.79 61.53 -20.00
CA LEU A 23 3.12 62.55 -21.03
C LEU A 23 4.51 62.42 -21.73
N THR A 24 4.71 62.65 -23.03
CA THR A 24 4.06 63.55 -24.00
C THR A 24 4.23 63.07 -25.47
N THR A 25 3.33 63.60 -26.29
CA THR A 25 3.16 63.77 -27.74
C THR A 25 4.39 63.74 -28.68
N GLY A 26 4.19 63.15 -29.87
CA GLY A 26 5.01 63.38 -31.07
C GLY A 26 4.43 62.63 -32.28
N ALA A 27 3.61 63.30 -33.08
CA ALA A 27 3.06 62.76 -34.33
C ALA A 27 3.98 63.06 -35.53
N VAL A 28 3.79 62.28 -36.61
CA VAL A 28 3.77 62.68 -38.04
C VAL A 28 4.69 61.86 -38.99
N LEU A 29 3.98 61.11 -39.86
CA LEU A 29 4.22 60.72 -41.27
C LEU A 29 5.11 59.52 -41.66
N ALA A 30 4.39 58.42 -41.98
CA ALA A 30 4.27 57.78 -43.30
C ALA A 30 5.52 57.59 -44.17
N THR A 31 5.86 56.33 -44.45
CA THR A 31 5.70 55.66 -45.77
C THR A 31 6.24 54.24 -45.72
N GLY A 32 5.58 53.29 -46.39
CA GLY A 32 6.17 52.00 -46.74
C GLY A 32 5.37 50.77 -46.28
N PHE A 33 4.36 50.40 -47.07
CA PHE A 33 3.63 49.15 -46.95
C PHE A 33 4.41 48.01 -47.61
N VAL A 34 4.63 46.94 -46.83
CA VAL A 34 4.77 45.52 -47.19
C VAL A 34 6.03 45.04 -47.93
N ARG A 35 6.77 44.13 -47.28
CA ARG A 35 6.68 42.69 -47.58
C ARG A 35 6.73 41.84 -46.29
N ALA A 36 5.62 41.15 -46.06
CA ALA A 36 5.44 40.08 -45.07
C ALA A 36 6.12 38.79 -45.54
N ASN A 37 6.44 37.88 -44.60
CA ASN A 37 7.37 36.74 -44.66
C ASN A 37 8.82 37.22 -44.51
N GLU A 38 9.54 37.05 -43.40
CA GLU A 38 9.86 35.78 -42.73
C GLU A 38 10.28 35.99 -41.26
N PHE A 39 9.42 36.53 -40.40
CA PHE A 39 9.80 36.85 -39.01
C PHE A 39 8.90 36.22 -37.94
N PHE A 40 8.32 35.05 -38.22
CA PHE A 40 7.47 34.32 -37.27
C PHE A 40 7.75 32.82 -37.16
N VAL A 41 8.93 32.34 -37.53
CA VAL A 41 9.30 30.93 -37.28
C VAL A 41 10.33 30.79 -36.14
N THR A 42 11.01 31.86 -35.73
CA THR A 42 12.09 31.75 -34.73
C THR A 42 11.67 32.04 -33.29
N VAL A 43 10.45 32.53 -33.02
CA VAL A 43 9.96 32.77 -31.63
C VAL A 43 9.00 31.68 -31.15
N GLY A 44 8.41 30.88 -32.06
CA GLY A 44 7.51 29.79 -31.70
C GLY A 44 8.19 28.47 -31.31
N LEU A 45 9.49 28.32 -31.57
CA LEU A 45 10.24 27.06 -31.36
C LEU A 45 11.23 27.09 -30.19
N LEU A 46 11.16 28.12 -29.33
CA LEU A 46 11.98 28.21 -28.11
C LEU A 46 11.17 28.07 -26.82
N LEU A 47 9.84 27.98 -26.89
CA LEU A 47 8.98 27.75 -25.73
C LEU A 47 8.46 26.32 -25.58
N SER A 48 8.95 25.37 -26.39
CA SER A 48 8.54 23.94 -26.31
C SER A 48 9.68 22.98 -25.94
N ALA A 49 10.93 23.47 -25.81
CA ALA A 49 12.09 22.64 -25.47
C ALA A 49 12.45 22.64 -23.97
N GLY A 50 11.66 23.30 -23.12
CA GLY A 50 11.99 23.56 -21.72
C GLY A 50 11.37 22.63 -20.69
N LEU A 51 10.66 21.57 -21.07
CA LEU A 51 10.22 20.56 -20.09
C LEU A 51 11.37 19.57 -19.86
N VAL A 52 12.39 20.03 -19.14
CA VAL A 52 13.40 19.14 -18.58
C VAL A 52 12.66 18.26 -17.57
N ALA A 53 12.52 16.97 -17.86
CA ALA A 53 12.11 15.99 -16.89
C ALA A 53 13.08 16.11 -15.71
N SER A 54 12.62 16.74 -14.62
CA SER A 54 13.37 16.74 -13.38
C SER A 54 13.56 15.28 -13.00
N PRO A 55 14.78 14.80 -12.71
CA PRO A 55 14.93 13.46 -12.19
C PRO A 55 14.07 13.39 -10.94
N ALA A 56 13.08 12.50 -10.95
CA ALA A 56 12.34 12.18 -9.75
C ALA A 56 13.34 11.53 -8.79
N THR A 57 13.92 12.31 -7.89
CA THR A 57 14.63 11.74 -6.74
C THR A 57 13.57 11.06 -5.91
N ALA A 58 13.66 9.73 -5.79
CA ALA A 58 12.85 9.00 -4.82
C ALA A 58 13.06 9.66 -3.45
N GLN A 59 11.99 9.77 -2.67
CA GLN A 59 12.09 10.25 -1.29
C GLN A 59 13.17 9.43 -0.57
N ILE A 60 14.13 10.11 0.06
CA ILE A 60 15.01 9.44 1.01
C ILE A 60 14.12 9.01 2.16
N SER A 61 14.09 7.72 2.48
CA SER A 61 13.43 7.27 3.70
C SER A 61 14.25 7.76 4.88
N ASP A 62 13.81 8.83 5.53
CA ASP A 62 14.45 9.28 6.76
C ASP A 62 14.38 8.15 7.80
N ASN A 63 15.54 7.75 8.33
CA ASN A 63 15.73 6.66 9.32
C ASN A 63 15.46 5.22 8.87
N VAL A 64 15.40 4.92 7.57
CA VAL A 64 15.35 3.53 7.07
C VAL A 64 16.46 3.30 6.04
N THR A 65 17.14 2.16 6.13
CA THR A 65 18.16 1.74 5.17
C THR A 65 17.70 0.47 4.47
N LEU A 66 17.69 0.45 3.14
CA LEU A 66 17.40 -0.75 2.36
C LEU A 66 18.49 -1.79 2.62
N ARG A 67 18.11 -2.99 3.04
CA ARG A 67 19.03 -4.09 3.35
C ARG A 67 19.10 -5.14 2.25
N GLY A 68 18.00 -5.41 1.56
CA GLY A 68 17.91 -6.42 0.53
C GLY A 68 16.66 -6.24 -0.33
N THR A 69 16.55 -7.02 -1.41
CA THR A 69 15.40 -6.99 -2.32
C THR A 69 15.12 -8.39 -2.83
N LEU A 70 13.84 -8.77 -2.82
CA LEU A 70 13.34 -9.98 -3.48
C LEU A 70 12.26 -9.56 -4.48
N ASN A 71 12.44 -9.91 -5.75
CA ASN A 71 11.47 -9.61 -6.81
C ASN A 71 11.21 -10.86 -7.67
N GLN A 72 10.72 -11.92 -7.02
CA GLN A 72 10.43 -13.19 -7.67
C GLN A 72 9.24 -13.10 -8.63
N TYR A 73 8.31 -12.17 -8.37
CA TYR A 73 7.09 -11.95 -9.16
C TYR A 73 7.03 -10.49 -9.67
N PRO A 74 7.70 -10.18 -10.79
CA PRO A 74 7.84 -8.79 -11.27
C PRO A 74 6.54 -8.18 -11.83
N ASN A 75 5.53 -9.01 -12.14
CA ASN A 75 4.28 -8.59 -12.77
C ASN A 75 3.05 -8.91 -11.90
N THR A 76 3.19 -8.74 -10.58
CA THR A 76 2.09 -8.91 -9.62
C THR A 76 1.80 -7.60 -8.89
N TRP A 77 0.66 -7.56 -8.22
CA TRP A 77 0.37 -6.55 -7.21
C TRP A 77 0.41 -7.19 -5.84
N TYR A 78 1.03 -6.48 -4.90
CA TYR A 78 1.12 -6.88 -3.50
C TYR A 78 0.01 -6.19 -2.70
N SER A 79 -0.46 -6.87 -1.66
CA SER A 79 -1.45 -6.35 -0.71
C SER A 79 -0.90 -6.42 0.72
N GLY A 80 -1.64 -7.00 1.67
CA GLY A 80 -1.25 -7.03 3.08
C GLY A 80 0.12 -7.65 3.31
N ILE A 81 0.80 -7.19 4.35
CA ILE A 81 2.07 -7.76 4.82
C ILE A 81 2.03 -7.96 6.33
N TRP A 82 2.61 -9.06 6.79
CA TRP A 82 2.73 -9.36 8.21
C TRP A 82 4.11 -9.95 8.53
N GLY A 83 4.67 -9.57 9.67
CA GLY A 83 5.93 -10.13 10.18
C GLY A 83 5.68 -11.24 11.19
N TYR A 84 6.47 -12.31 11.13
CA TYR A 84 6.48 -13.38 12.13
C TYR A 84 7.91 -13.61 12.65
N SER A 85 8.10 -13.52 13.96
CA SER A 85 9.37 -13.83 14.61
C SER A 85 9.22 -15.15 15.37
N ALA A 86 9.85 -16.20 14.85
CA ALA A 86 9.81 -17.53 15.46
C ALA A 86 10.70 -17.61 16.72
N PRO A 87 10.36 -18.46 17.70
CA PRO A 87 11.18 -18.62 18.92
C PRO A 87 12.62 -19.08 18.66
N ASN A 88 12.89 -19.71 17.51
CA ASN A 88 14.23 -20.14 17.11
C ASN A 88 15.07 -19.03 16.43
N GLY A 89 14.54 -17.81 16.35
CA GLY A 89 15.21 -16.64 15.77
C GLY A 89 15.01 -16.48 14.26
N VAL A 90 14.26 -17.37 13.61
CA VAL A 90 13.87 -17.17 12.19
C VAL A 90 12.80 -16.09 12.09
N GLU A 91 12.98 -15.17 11.15
CA GLU A 91 12.00 -14.11 10.86
C GLU A 91 11.41 -14.30 9.46
N LEU A 92 10.09 -14.22 9.36
CA LEU A 92 9.35 -14.28 8.10
C LEU A 92 8.65 -12.96 7.81
N ALA A 93 8.73 -12.51 6.55
CA ALA A 93 7.78 -11.58 5.95
C ALA A 93 6.74 -12.39 5.17
N ILE A 94 5.48 -12.24 5.53
CA ILE A 94 4.35 -12.91 4.89
C ILE A 94 3.62 -11.87 4.04
N VAL A 95 3.66 -12.01 2.73
CA VAL A 95 3.29 -10.96 1.77
C VAL A 95 2.17 -11.45 0.86
N GLY A 96 0.99 -10.83 1.00
CA GLY A 96 -0.15 -11.07 0.13
C GLY A 96 0.13 -10.58 -1.28
N GLN A 97 -0.24 -11.40 -2.27
CA GLN A 97 -0.17 -11.10 -3.69
C GLN A 97 -1.51 -11.37 -4.36
N ARG A 98 -1.64 -10.92 -5.61
CA ARG A 98 -2.87 -11.11 -6.36
C ARG A 98 -3.30 -12.58 -6.50
N GLY A 99 -2.35 -13.49 -6.74
CA GLY A 99 -2.61 -14.92 -6.96
C GLY A 99 -2.29 -15.85 -5.79
N GLY A 100 -1.96 -15.30 -4.63
CA GLY A 100 -1.49 -16.11 -3.50
C GLY A 100 -0.70 -15.29 -2.49
N THR A 101 0.06 -15.96 -1.63
CA THR A 101 0.84 -15.31 -0.56
C THR A 101 2.22 -15.93 -0.45
N SER A 102 3.23 -15.06 -0.40
CA SER A 102 4.62 -15.45 -0.19
C SER A 102 4.96 -15.47 1.29
N PHE A 103 5.64 -16.52 1.72
CA PHE A 103 6.33 -16.59 3.01
C PHE A 103 7.82 -16.48 2.73
N VAL A 104 8.43 -15.38 3.17
CA VAL A 104 9.81 -15.02 2.86
C VAL A 104 10.63 -15.02 4.13
N ASN A 105 11.64 -15.88 4.22
CA ASN A 105 12.65 -15.80 5.25
C ASN A 105 13.48 -14.52 5.07
N VAL A 106 13.47 -13.68 6.10
CA VAL A 106 14.17 -12.40 6.17
C VAL A 106 15.14 -12.33 7.34
N THR A 107 15.47 -13.48 7.94
CA THR A 107 16.43 -13.60 9.06
C THR A 107 17.79 -12.98 8.71
N ASP A 108 18.26 -13.20 7.48
CA ASP A 108 19.30 -12.37 6.87
C ASP A 108 18.63 -11.35 5.94
N PRO A 109 18.47 -10.08 6.35
CA PRO A 109 17.75 -9.09 5.55
C PRO A 109 18.51 -8.68 4.28
N ALA A 110 19.78 -9.08 4.13
CA ALA A 110 20.53 -8.90 2.89
C ALA A 110 20.24 -9.99 1.84
N ASN A 111 19.77 -11.16 2.29
CA ASN A 111 19.53 -12.33 1.45
C ASN A 111 18.14 -12.93 1.73
N PRO A 112 17.05 -12.21 1.42
CA PRO A 112 15.70 -12.73 1.58
C PRO A 112 15.44 -13.94 0.67
N VAL A 113 14.77 -14.97 1.19
CA VAL A 113 14.46 -16.22 0.45
C VAL A 113 12.99 -16.58 0.64
N GLU A 114 12.25 -16.78 -0.44
CA GLU A 114 10.89 -17.35 -0.36
C GLU A 114 10.97 -18.85 0.03
N VAL A 115 10.32 -19.20 1.13
CA VAL A 115 10.26 -20.58 1.66
C VAL A 115 8.95 -21.29 1.34
N LEU A 116 7.88 -20.54 1.05
CA LEU A 116 6.60 -21.06 0.57
C LEU A 116 5.89 -20.00 -0.28
N TYR A 117 5.29 -20.43 -1.38
CA TYR A 117 4.25 -19.68 -2.08
C TYR A 117 2.92 -20.41 -1.96
N LEU A 118 2.00 -19.86 -1.16
CA LEU A 118 0.64 -20.38 -1.02
C LEU A 118 -0.23 -19.84 -2.16
N SER A 119 -0.52 -20.67 -3.16
CA SER A 119 -1.41 -20.29 -4.27
C SER A 119 -2.85 -20.15 -3.78
N GLY A 120 -3.60 -19.23 -4.38
CA GLY A 120 -5.03 -19.07 -4.14
C GLY A 120 -5.72 -18.36 -5.31
N ASP A 121 -6.98 -17.98 -5.10
CA ASP A 121 -7.76 -17.25 -6.09
C ASP A 121 -7.12 -15.90 -6.48
N THR A 122 -7.45 -15.41 -7.67
CA THR A 122 -6.95 -14.11 -8.13
C THR A 122 -7.80 -12.97 -7.55
N THR A 123 -7.28 -12.27 -6.55
CA THR A 123 -7.96 -11.17 -5.85
C THR A 123 -7.01 -10.00 -5.58
N THR A 124 -7.54 -8.79 -5.39
CA THR A 124 -6.72 -7.61 -5.09
C THR A 124 -6.23 -7.60 -3.63
N TRP A 125 -6.99 -8.19 -2.70
CA TRP A 125 -6.79 -7.98 -1.27
C TRP A 125 -6.62 -9.29 -0.52
N ARG A 126 -5.50 -9.40 0.20
CA ARG A 126 -5.22 -10.46 1.17
C ARG A 126 -4.75 -9.83 2.47
N GLU A 127 -5.24 -10.34 3.60
CA GLU A 127 -4.85 -9.89 4.93
C GLU A 127 -4.33 -11.09 5.74
N ILE A 128 -3.23 -10.89 6.46
CA ILE A 128 -2.53 -11.93 7.20
C ILE A 128 -2.34 -11.50 8.66
N LYS A 129 -2.57 -12.41 9.60
CA LYS A 129 -2.21 -12.27 11.02
C LYS A 129 -1.67 -13.59 11.54
N THR A 130 -0.87 -13.55 12.59
CA THR A 130 -0.36 -14.76 13.25
C THR A 130 -0.93 -14.91 14.65
N TYR A 131 -1.08 -16.15 15.09
CA TYR A 131 -1.33 -16.51 16.49
C TYR A 131 -0.61 -17.82 16.80
N ASP A 132 0.16 -17.81 17.88
CA ASP A 132 1.12 -18.88 18.20
C ASP A 132 2.07 -19.16 17.02
N HIS A 133 2.07 -20.37 16.49
CA HIS A 133 2.84 -20.77 15.30
C HIS A 133 1.97 -20.88 14.05
N TYR A 134 0.78 -20.26 14.02
CA TYR A 134 -0.09 -20.28 12.84
C TYR A 134 -0.17 -18.90 12.19
N ALA A 135 -0.09 -18.87 10.86
CA ALA A 135 -0.53 -17.74 10.06
C ALA A 135 -1.96 -17.98 9.55
N TYR A 136 -2.80 -16.96 9.72
CA TYR A 136 -4.18 -16.91 9.28
C TYR A 136 -4.27 -15.91 8.15
N GLN A 137 -4.98 -16.28 7.09
CA GLN A 137 -5.15 -15.44 5.92
C GLN A 137 -6.60 -15.48 5.45
N VAL A 138 -7.10 -14.30 5.09
CA VAL A 138 -8.34 -14.13 4.34
C VAL A 138 -8.09 -13.37 3.05
N CYS A 139 -9.08 -13.36 2.18
CA CYS A 139 -9.12 -12.45 1.05
C CYS A 139 -10.52 -11.90 0.78
N ASP A 140 -10.54 -10.78 0.06
CA ASP A 140 -11.76 -10.18 -0.45
C ASP A 140 -12.14 -10.80 -1.81
N ASP A 141 -13.42 -10.85 -2.13
CA ASP A 141 -13.98 -11.37 -3.39
C ASP A 141 -13.32 -12.68 -3.89
N CYS A 142 -13.11 -13.64 -2.99
CA CYS A 142 -12.47 -14.93 -3.26
C CYS A 142 -13.19 -16.07 -2.53
N ASP A 143 -12.92 -17.32 -2.94
CA ASP A 143 -13.46 -18.53 -2.31
C ASP A 143 -12.40 -19.34 -1.54
N ASP A 144 -11.21 -18.75 -1.31
CA ASP A 144 -10.10 -19.36 -0.57
C ASP A 144 -10.44 -19.64 0.92
N GLY A 145 -11.41 -18.92 1.47
CA GLY A 145 -11.80 -18.97 2.89
C GLY A 145 -10.70 -18.53 3.86
N LEU A 146 -10.75 -19.06 5.09
CA LEU A 146 -9.68 -18.89 6.07
C LEU A 146 -8.60 -19.91 5.79
N ASN A 147 -7.52 -19.45 5.14
CA ASN A 147 -6.30 -20.21 4.99
C ASN A 147 -5.50 -20.17 6.29
N ILE A 148 -5.02 -21.33 6.70
CA ILE A 148 -4.17 -21.48 7.90
C ILE A 148 -2.88 -22.16 7.47
N VAL A 149 -1.74 -21.60 7.86
CA VAL A 149 -0.42 -22.17 7.60
C VAL A 149 0.28 -22.40 8.94
N ASP A 150 0.73 -23.62 9.17
CA ASP A 150 1.55 -24.02 10.31
C ASP A 150 3.01 -23.58 10.06
N LEU A 151 3.53 -22.79 11.00
CA LEU A 151 4.88 -22.20 11.03
C LEU A 151 5.75 -22.78 12.16
N SER A 152 5.39 -23.95 12.69
CA SER A 152 6.20 -24.66 13.71
C SER A 152 7.63 -24.93 13.23
N ASP A 153 7.79 -25.22 11.93
CA ASP A 153 9.05 -25.05 11.20
C ASP A 153 8.91 -23.88 10.21
N PRO A 154 9.39 -22.66 10.55
CA PRO A 154 9.22 -21.49 9.70
C PRO A 154 10.04 -21.56 8.39
N LEU A 155 11.00 -22.47 8.28
CA LEU A 155 11.74 -22.71 7.03
C LEU A 155 11.04 -23.72 6.11
N HIS A 156 10.07 -24.46 6.64
CA HIS A 156 9.21 -25.36 5.87
C HIS A 156 7.72 -25.21 6.27
N PRO A 157 7.10 -24.02 6.04
CA PRO A 157 5.71 -23.80 6.39
C PRO A 157 4.75 -24.82 5.75
N VAL A 158 3.73 -25.26 6.49
CA VAL A 158 2.78 -26.28 6.04
C VAL A 158 1.36 -25.71 5.95
N PRO A 159 0.80 -25.51 4.75
CA PRO A 159 -0.60 -25.15 4.59
C PRO A 159 -1.53 -26.25 5.13
N LEU A 160 -2.52 -25.84 5.91
CA LEU A 160 -3.59 -26.71 6.41
C LEU A 160 -4.82 -26.60 5.49
N PRO A 161 -5.77 -27.56 5.55
CA PRO A 161 -7.02 -27.45 4.82
C PRO A 161 -7.76 -26.14 5.16
N PRO A 162 -8.21 -25.35 4.17
CA PRO A 162 -8.88 -24.08 4.43
C PRO A 162 -10.25 -24.31 5.05
N ILE A 163 -10.67 -23.36 5.88
CA ILE A 163 -12.02 -23.33 6.45
C ILE A 163 -12.84 -22.37 5.61
N THR A 164 -13.83 -22.88 4.88
CA THR A 164 -14.72 -22.07 4.02
C THR A 164 -16.06 -21.77 4.69
N THR A 165 -16.44 -22.57 5.69
CA THR A 165 -17.66 -22.33 6.44
C THR A 165 -17.47 -21.07 7.27
N TRP A 166 -18.37 -20.08 7.13
CA TRP A 166 -18.29 -18.75 7.76
C TRP A 166 -17.25 -17.79 7.18
N PHE A 167 -16.35 -18.28 6.33
CA PHE A 167 -15.29 -17.53 5.67
C PHE A 167 -15.50 -17.61 4.16
N GLY A 168 -16.43 -16.81 3.65
CA GLY A 168 -16.46 -16.47 2.22
C GLY A 168 -15.41 -15.38 1.94
N SER A 169 -15.84 -14.27 1.33
CA SER A 169 -15.01 -13.05 1.32
C SER A 169 -14.92 -12.48 2.74
N SER A 170 -13.72 -12.08 3.17
CA SER A 170 -13.47 -11.24 4.34
C SER A 170 -12.38 -10.23 4.01
N HIS A 171 -12.64 -8.95 4.29
CA HIS A 171 -11.74 -7.87 3.90
C HIS A 171 -10.50 -7.77 4.79
N THR A 172 -10.66 -7.94 6.12
CA THR A 172 -9.54 -7.89 7.06
C THR A 172 -9.74 -8.82 8.24
N ILE A 173 -8.62 -9.20 8.87
CA ILE A 173 -8.60 -9.93 10.13
C ILE A 173 -7.76 -9.23 11.19
N TRP A 174 -8.13 -9.44 12.45
CA TRP A 174 -7.33 -9.08 13.62
C TRP A 174 -7.35 -10.23 14.63
N ILE A 175 -6.25 -10.46 15.34
CA ILE A 175 -6.20 -11.46 16.41
C ILE A 175 -5.80 -10.79 17.71
N ASP A 176 -6.69 -10.89 18.71
CA ASP A 176 -6.35 -10.62 20.10
C ASP A 176 -5.57 -11.82 20.65
N GLN A 177 -4.27 -11.63 20.88
CA GLN A 177 -3.37 -12.69 21.34
C GLN A 177 -3.69 -13.15 22.76
N GLU A 178 -4.17 -12.25 23.63
CA GLU A 178 -4.41 -12.54 25.05
C GLU A 178 -5.76 -13.25 25.23
N GLN A 179 -6.79 -12.73 24.58
CA GLN A 179 -8.12 -13.35 24.62
C GLN A 179 -8.24 -14.53 23.65
N ARG A 180 -7.31 -14.65 22.70
CA ARG A 180 -7.24 -15.74 21.71
C ARG A 180 -8.47 -15.70 20.79
N LEU A 181 -8.81 -14.49 20.34
CA LEU A 181 -9.98 -14.22 19.52
C LEU A 181 -9.54 -13.74 18.13
N LEU A 182 -10.06 -14.40 17.11
CA LEU A 182 -9.94 -13.98 15.71
C LEU A 182 -11.18 -13.17 15.32
N PHE A 183 -10.95 -11.93 14.91
CA PHE A 183 -11.96 -11.03 14.36
C PHE A 183 -11.84 -11.02 12.84
N CYS A 184 -12.95 -11.27 12.14
CA CYS A 184 -13.02 -11.28 10.69
C CYS A 184 -14.02 -10.23 10.22
N ASN A 185 -13.53 -9.19 9.55
CA ASN A 185 -14.32 -8.04 9.15
C ASN A 185 -14.70 -8.10 7.67
N GLY A 186 -15.85 -7.50 7.35
CA GLY A 186 -16.32 -7.40 5.97
C GLY A 186 -16.75 -8.73 5.40
N THR A 187 -17.23 -9.67 6.23
CA THR A 187 -17.60 -11.00 5.75
C THR A 187 -18.89 -10.96 4.93
N ASN A 188 -18.88 -11.46 3.70
CA ASN A 188 -20.07 -11.49 2.83
C ASN A 188 -21.16 -12.47 3.31
N THR A 189 -20.80 -13.43 4.17
CA THR A 189 -21.70 -14.45 4.70
C THR A 189 -22.60 -13.92 5.83
N HIS A 190 -22.21 -12.83 6.51
CA HIS A 190 -22.94 -12.31 7.68
C HIS A 190 -22.92 -10.78 7.90
N GLN A 191 -22.51 -9.95 6.93
CA GLN A 191 -22.53 -8.47 7.03
C GLN A 191 -22.03 -7.91 8.38
N GLY A 192 -20.71 -7.76 8.54
CA GLY A 192 -20.15 -7.16 9.76
C GLY A 192 -18.84 -7.79 10.17
N CYS A 193 -18.72 -8.11 11.45
CA CYS A 193 -17.53 -8.69 12.07
C CYS A 193 -17.88 -10.03 12.73
N GLN A 194 -17.31 -11.12 12.24
CA GLN A 194 -17.43 -12.43 12.88
C GLN A 194 -16.28 -12.66 13.86
N ILE A 195 -16.56 -13.29 15.00
CA ILE A 195 -15.56 -13.57 16.03
C ILE A 195 -15.45 -15.07 16.24
N PHE A 196 -14.22 -15.58 16.27
CA PHE A 196 -13.89 -16.99 16.46
C PHE A 196 -12.95 -17.18 17.65
N ASP A 197 -13.14 -18.28 18.38
CA ASP A 197 -12.33 -18.62 19.56
C ASP A 197 -11.18 -19.57 19.18
N LEU A 198 -9.96 -19.02 19.15
CA LEU A 198 -8.74 -19.78 18.84
C LEU A 198 -8.29 -20.68 19.99
N SER A 199 -8.78 -20.43 21.22
CA SER A 199 -8.35 -21.21 22.40
C SER A 199 -8.89 -22.64 22.41
N VAL A 200 -10.01 -22.88 21.73
CA VAL A 200 -10.62 -24.21 21.59
C VAL A 200 -9.90 -25.04 20.53
N SER A 201 -9.63 -24.42 19.38
CA SER A 201 -8.95 -25.07 18.26
C SER A 201 -8.39 -24.00 17.31
N PRO A 202 -7.07 -23.78 17.24
CA PRO A 202 -6.49 -22.78 16.35
C PRO A 202 -6.65 -23.15 14.87
N THR A 203 -6.75 -24.44 14.54
CA THR A 203 -6.88 -24.93 13.15
C THR A 203 -8.32 -25.17 12.71
N ASN A 204 -9.29 -25.03 13.62
CA ASN A 204 -10.73 -25.06 13.33
C ASN A 204 -11.52 -24.34 14.43
N PRO A 205 -11.37 -23.02 14.55
CA PRO A 205 -11.91 -22.28 15.69
C PRO A 205 -13.44 -22.16 15.59
N PRO A 206 -14.18 -22.48 16.66
CA PRO A 206 -15.63 -22.26 16.67
C PRO A 206 -15.96 -20.77 16.63
N ARG A 207 -17.01 -20.43 15.88
CA ARG A 207 -17.59 -19.07 15.86
C ARG A 207 -18.35 -18.80 17.16
N ILE A 208 -18.14 -17.63 17.75
CA ILE A 208 -18.78 -17.23 19.02
C ILE A 208 -19.67 -15.99 18.91
N TYR A 209 -19.61 -15.20 17.83
CA TYR A 209 -20.44 -14.00 17.65
C TYR A 209 -20.61 -13.55 16.18
N THR A 210 -21.59 -12.66 15.91
CA THR A 210 -21.93 -12.01 14.62
C THR A 210 -22.08 -10.49 14.74
#